data_AF-A0A0D0TT03-F1
#
_entry.id   AF-A0A0D0TT03-F1
#
_cell.length_a   1.000
_cell.length_b   1.000
_cell.length_c   1.000
_cell.angle_alpha   90.00
_cell.angle_beta   90.00
_cell.angle_gamma   90.00
#
_symmetry.space_group_name_H-M   'P 1'
#
loop_
_entity.id
_entity.type
_entity.pdbx_description
1 polymer ?
#
loop_
_entity_poly.entity_id
_entity_poly.type
_entity_poly.pdbx_seq_one_letter_code
_entity_poly.pdbx_strand_id
1 'polypeptide(L)'
;MSDAFSTPADHVLSHPELEEILENAQAGPSSMGDGAEGLTIEEAFEVDETVRRVLEGGYKTIGLQFPDELLSSSVSVYRAIQTRVGHTGAQAYVLADSTYGNCCPDVLSCLHLPADFLVHYGHACLTPTDALPVHYVFPRQKLDVKQAVRSLLRASKDELGDEGKKGIVVVWDVSYDWLAGNIRDTFSQDLSVPISFAFIQKPIVAPQKVLKNGKGKTPALRSVEPPQGLEMDDCVLWYIGEEGRSCMNLQMTHANNPLFIYSPSSQSVSPLHRSTSRLLSRRLFALHQALSADVFGLIVSNIGLASSKPLLARLREDLKRAKKKSYTLSVGRLNPAKLANFAEIECFVLVGCAEGGVVDSKDFLRPIITPWELELALQGPEHVWVPEKWTLDLGTVLKDAQEREVKNEQDPSTTDSDDDSLEFSLITGTLRTKKRFATGNGGQASDSNNLLEDRVRDLTLRNQNFSLSKLESAGSTFLASREFQGLQPRYGMDEPSVLEQGRSGVARGYTEEK
;
A
#
# COMPACT_ATOMS: atom_id res chain seq x y z
N MET A 1 -5.05 -15.35 -43.70
CA MET A 1 -4.33 -15.84 -42.51
C MET A 1 -3.84 -14.64 -41.69
N SER A 2 -4.77 -13.78 -41.25
CA SER A 2 -4.47 -12.56 -40.45
C SER A 2 -5.52 -12.22 -39.39
N ASP A 3 -6.69 -12.87 -39.39
CA ASP A 3 -7.83 -12.40 -38.57
C ASP A 3 -8.13 -13.29 -37.36
N ALA A 4 -7.15 -14.09 -36.89
CA ALA A 4 -7.34 -15.02 -35.79
C ALA A 4 -6.93 -14.47 -34.41
N PHE A 5 -6.44 -13.22 -34.32
CA PHE A 5 -5.99 -12.59 -33.08
C PHE A 5 -6.52 -11.18 -32.83
N SER A 6 -7.47 -10.69 -33.63
CA SER A 6 -8.15 -9.43 -33.33
C SER A 6 -9.51 -9.75 -32.70
N THR A 7 -9.66 -9.48 -31.40
CA THR A 7 -11.00 -9.27 -30.84
C THR A 7 -11.69 -8.18 -31.67
N PRO A 8 -12.89 -8.43 -32.23
CA PRO A 8 -13.65 -7.40 -32.91
C PRO A 8 -13.90 -6.24 -31.95
N ALA A 9 -13.71 -5.00 -32.44
CA ALA A 9 -13.86 -3.78 -31.65
C ALA A 9 -15.25 -3.65 -30.99
N ASP A 10 -16.27 -4.31 -31.54
CA ASP A 10 -17.66 -4.18 -31.15
C ASP A 10 -18.01 -4.83 -29.80
N HIS A 11 -17.11 -5.62 -29.20
CA HIS A 11 -17.37 -6.30 -27.91
C HIS A 11 -16.35 -5.97 -26.80
N VAL A 12 -15.44 -5.03 -27.03
CA VAL A 12 -14.39 -4.70 -26.04
C VAL A 12 -14.86 -3.72 -24.95
N LEU A 13 -16.04 -3.10 -25.10
CA LEU A 13 -16.47 -2.01 -24.20
C LEU A 13 -17.89 -2.12 -23.61
N SER A 14 -18.67 -3.16 -23.91
CA SER A 14 -19.98 -3.34 -23.27
C SER A 14 -19.82 -4.13 -21.97
N HIS A 15 -19.18 -3.55 -20.96
CA HIS A 15 -19.28 -4.04 -19.58
C HIS A 15 -20.41 -3.25 -18.92
N PRO A 16 -21.44 -3.91 -18.34
CA PRO A 16 -22.57 -3.20 -17.73
C PRO A 16 -22.13 -2.22 -16.63
N GLU A 17 -21.04 -2.49 -15.92
CA GLU A 17 -20.45 -1.55 -14.96
C GLU A 17 -19.81 -0.31 -15.65
N LEU A 18 -19.23 -0.44 -16.85
CA LEU A 18 -18.70 0.69 -17.62
C LEU A 18 -19.82 1.56 -18.20
N GLU A 19 -20.93 0.95 -18.62
CA GLU A 19 -22.12 1.67 -19.08
C GLU A 19 -22.78 2.46 -17.93
N GLU A 20 -22.87 1.88 -16.74
CA GLU A 20 -23.35 2.56 -15.52
C GLU A 20 -22.41 3.70 -15.09
N ILE A 21 -21.10 3.53 -15.24
CA ILE A 21 -20.11 4.61 -15.01
C ILE A 21 -20.27 5.72 -16.06
N LEU A 22 -20.44 5.39 -17.34
CA LEU A 22 -20.60 6.36 -18.43
C LEU A 22 -21.90 7.18 -18.32
N GLU A 23 -23.00 6.57 -17.88
CA GLU A 23 -24.28 7.26 -17.66
C GLU A 23 -24.22 8.23 -16.47
N ASN A 24 -23.41 7.92 -15.45
CA ASN A 24 -23.23 8.76 -14.26
C ASN A 24 -22.05 9.75 -14.37
N ALA A 25 -21.13 9.55 -15.30
CA ALA A 25 -19.95 10.39 -15.52
C ALA A 25 -20.30 11.68 -16.28
N GLN A 26 -21.09 12.56 -15.67
CA GLN A 26 -21.18 13.93 -16.18
C GLN A 26 -19.87 14.67 -15.91
N ALA A 27 -19.10 14.92 -16.98
CA ALA A 27 -17.93 15.79 -16.93
C ALA A 27 -18.36 17.19 -16.48
N GLY A 28 -17.90 17.61 -15.31
CA GLY A 28 -18.35 18.87 -14.70
C GLY A 28 -17.68 19.15 -13.36
N PRO A 29 -17.84 20.37 -12.84
CA PRO A 29 -17.25 20.79 -11.56
C PRO A 29 -17.74 19.93 -10.39
N SER A 30 -18.97 19.41 -10.45
CA SER A 30 -19.55 18.48 -9.46
C SER A 30 -18.82 17.14 -9.37
N SER A 31 -18.03 16.74 -10.39
CA SER A 31 -17.17 15.56 -10.31
C SER A 31 -16.11 15.70 -9.21
N MET A 32 -15.68 16.93 -8.89
CA MET A 32 -14.77 17.24 -7.77
C MET A 32 -15.47 17.30 -6.41
N GLY A 33 -16.72 16.84 -6.30
CA GLY A 33 -17.52 16.86 -5.08
C GLY A 33 -18.64 17.89 -5.10
N ASP A 34 -19.64 17.69 -4.24
CA ASP A 34 -20.83 18.52 -4.15
C ASP A 34 -20.57 19.95 -3.67
N GLY A 35 -19.43 20.20 -3.03
CA GLY A 35 -18.93 21.53 -2.66
C GLY A 35 -18.39 22.33 -3.83
N ALA A 36 -18.13 21.68 -4.98
CA ALA A 36 -17.77 22.35 -6.22
C ALA A 36 -18.99 22.65 -7.12
N GLU A 37 -20.20 22.28 -6.69
CA GLU A 37 -21.43 22.57 -7.42
C GLU A 37 -21.62 24.09 -7.62
N GLY A 38 -21.84 24.51 -8.88
CA GLY A 38 -21.99 25.92 -9.25
C GLY A 38 -20.67 26.67 -9.53
N LEU A 39 -19.51 26.06 -9.30
CA LEU A 39 -18.22 26.60 -9.74
C LEU A 39 -17.99 26.34 -11.23
N THR A 40 -17.07 27.08 -11.83
CA THR A 40 -16.53 26.71 -13.14
C THR A 40 -15.56 25.51 -13.01
N ILE A 41 -15.32 24.78 -14.11
CA ILE A 41 -14.31 23.70 -14.13
C ILE A 41 -12.93 24.23 -13.69
N GLU A 42 -12.60 25.46 -14.07
CA GLU A 42 -11.30 26.05 -13.74
C GLU A 42 -11.13 26.31 -12.24
N GLU A 43 -12.19 26.78 -11.57
CA GLU A 43 -12.21 26.99 -10.12
C GLU A 43 -12.24 25.67 -9.34
N ALA A 44 -13.04 24.70 -9.79
CA ALA A 44 -13.17 23.40 -9.15
C ALA A 44 -11.86 22.60 -9.18
N PHE A 45 -11.11 22.70 -10.27
CA PHE A 45 -9.81 22.03 -10.46
C PHE A 45 -8.60 22.93 -10.16
N GLU A 46 -8.81 24.09 -9.52
CA GLU A 46 -7.74 25.03 -9.13
C GLU A 46 -6.72 25.32 -10.26
N VAL A 47 -7.24 25.53 -11.48
CA VAL A 47 -6.43 25.69 -12.69
C VAL A 47 -5.52 26.92 -12.58
N ASP A 48 -6.02 28.03 -12.03
CA ASP A 48 -5.22 29.26 -11.92
C ASP A 48 -4.04 29.10 -10.96
N GLU A 49 -4.23 28.41 -9.84
CA GLU A 49 -3.16 28.09 -8.90
C GLU A 49 -2.15 27.11 -9.52
N THR A 50 -2.64 26.12 -10.27
CA THR A 50 -1.80 25.19 -11.03
C THR A 50 -0.92 25.95 -12.03
N VAL A 51 -1.52 26.83 -12.85
CA VAL A 51 -0.80 27.65 -13.83
C VAL A 51 0.21 28.56 -13.15
N ARG A 52 -0.17 29.23 -12.06
CA ARG A 52 0.75 30.08 -11.29
C ARG A 52 1.98 29.31 -10.83
N ARG A 53 1.80 28.11 -10.28
CA ARG A 53 2.91 27.23 -9.84
C ARG A 53 3.78 26.77 -11.00
N VAL A 54 3.18 26.44 -12.14
CA VAL A 54 3.91 26.06 -13.36
C VAL A 54 4.82 27.20 -13.82
N LEU A 55 4.29 28.43 -13.87
CA LEU A 55 5.02 29.61 -14.31
C LEU A 55 6.12 30.02 -13.33
N GLU A 56 5.83 30.05 -12.02
CA GLU A 56 6.81 30.41 -10.99
C GLU A 56 7.96 29.40 -10.88
N GLY A 57 7.66 28.11 -11.06
CA GLY A 57 8.67 27.05 -11.05
C GLY A 57 9.43 26.90 -12.36
N GLY A 58 8.95 27.50 -13.46
CA GLY A 58 9.55 27.39 -14.78
C GLY A 58 9.50 25.98 -15.39
N TYR A 59 8.53 25.17 -14.97
CA TYR A 59 8.37 23.77 -15.38
C TYR A 59 8.01 23.65 -16.86
N LYS A 60 8.53 22.62 -17.53
CA LYS A 60 8.37 22.42 -18.99
C LYS A 60 7.49 21.23 -19.36
N THR A 61 7.52 20.16 -18.58
CA THR A 61 6.79 18.92 -18.88
C THR A 61 5.92 18.58 -17.67
N ILE A 62 4.62 18.87 -17.78
CA ILE A 62 3.68 18.75 -16.67
C ILE A 62 2.86 17.47 -16.82
N GLY A 63 2.93 16.58 -15.83
CA GLY A 63 2.03 15.44 -15.71
C GLY A 63 0.73 15.85 -15.00
N LEU A 64 -0.42 15.49 -15.56
CA LEU A 64 -1.74 15.67 -14.96
C LEU A 64 -2.31 14.28 -14.63
N GLN A 65 -2.42 13.96 -13.35
CA GLN A 65 -2.94 12.68 -12.88
C GLN A 65 -4.36 12.85 -12.37
N PHE A 66 -5.28 12.11 -12.98
CA PHE A 66 -6.68 12.04 -12.55
C PHE A 66 -6.97 10.61 -12.08
N PRO A 67 -7.77 10.45 -11.02
CA PRO A 67 -8.35 9.15 -10.69
C PRO A 67 -9.43 8.79 -11.71
N ASP A 68 -9.79 7.51 -11.76
CA ASP A 68 -10.69 6.93 -12.77
C ASP A 68 -12.01 7.73 -12.88
N GLU A 69 -12.53 8.22 -11.74
CA GLU A 69 -13.79 8.95 -11.65
C GLU A 69 -13.74 10.38 -12.23
N LEU A 70 -12.53 10.96 -12.34
CA LEU A 70 -12.31 12.32 -12.84
C LEU A 70 -11.75 12.36 -14.27
N LEU A 71 -11.51 11.21 -14.90
CA LEU A 71 -10.94 11.13 -16.25
C LEU A 71 -11.82 11.81 -17.30
N SER A 72 -13.14 11.82 -17.12
CA SER A 72 -14.08 12.52 -18.02
C SER A 72 -13.84 14.04 -18.09
N SER A 73 -13.38 14.65 -16.99
CA SER A 73 -13.06 16.08 -16.87
C SER A 73 -11.64 16.43 -17.35
N SER A 74 -10.77 15.42 -17.55
CA SER A 74 -9.34 15.60 -17.82
C SER A 74 -9.04 16.46 -19.04
N VAL A 75 -9.78 16.28 -20.15
CA VAL A 75 -9.55 17.00 -21.41
C VAL A 75 -9.84 18.49 -21.26
N SER A 76 -10.89 18.85 -20.52
CA SER A 76 -11.27 20.25 -20.27
C SER A 76 -10.21 20.96 -19.42
N VAL A 77 -9.77 20.30 -18.34
CA VAL A 77 -8.73 20.82 -17.44
C VAL A 77 -7.40 20.96 -18.18
N TYR A 78 -7.00 19.93 -18.94
CA TYR A 78 -5.81 19.96 -19.79
C TYR A 78 -5.81 21.16 -20.73
N ARG A 79 -6.91 21.39 -21.47
CA ARG A 79 -7.02 22.52 -22.40
C ARG A 79 -6.90 23.88 -21.69
N ALA A 80 -7.53 24.02 -20.53
CA ALA A 80 -7.48 25.25 -19.74
C ALA A 80 -6.04 25.57 -19.29
N ILE A 81 -5.32 24.57 -18.78
CA ILE A 81 -3.91 24.71 -18.38
C ILE A 81 -3.03 24.99 -19.60
N GLN A 82 -3.09 24.14 -20.64
CA GLN A 82 -2.21 24.21 -21.81
C GLN A 82 -2.32 25.55 -22.54
N THR A 83 -3.52 26.12 -22.64
CA THR A 83 -3.75 27.43 -23.26
C THR A 83 -3.02 28.54 -22.51
N ARG A 84 -2.98 28.47 -21.18
CA ARG A 84 -2.35 29.48 -20.33
C ARG A 84 -0.83 29.33 -20.25
N VAL A 85 -0.29 28.10 -20.30
CA VAL A 85 1.16 27.87 -20.20
C VAL A 85 1.88 27.81 -21.54
N GLY A 86 1.16 27.63 -22.66
CA GLY A 86 1.74 27.37 -23.98
C GLY A 86 2.71 28.43 -24.49
N HIS A 87 2.53 29.70 -24.10
CA HIS A 87 3.43 30.80 -24.46
C HIS A 87 4.86 30.65 -23.89
N THR A 88 5.04 29.80 -22.88
CA THR A 88 6.35 29.51 -22.27
C THR A 88 7.08 28.32 -22.90
N GLY A 89 6.43 27.64 -23.86
CA GLY A 89 6.89 26.36 -24.41
C GLY A 89 6.65 25.15 -23.52
N ALA A 90 5.97 25.31 -22.38
CA ALA A 90 5.59 24.19 -21.51
C ALA A 90 4.46 23.34 -22.12
N GLN A 91 4.48 22.04 -21.84
CA GLN A 91 3.53 21.05 -22.32
C GLN A 91 2.96 20.23 -21.15
N ALA A 92 1.63 20.16 -21.09
CA ALA A 92 0.92 19.30 -20.16
C ALA A 92 0.54 17.96 -20.81
N TYR A 93 0.49 16.90 -20.03
CA TYR A 93 0.15 15.55 -20.47
C TYR A 93 -0.77 14.90 -19.46
N VAL A 94 -1.88 14.33 -19.92
CA VAL A 94 -2.78 13.55 -19.06
C VAL A 94 -2.20 12.15 -18.89
N LEU A 95 -2.00 11.73 -17.65
CA LEU A 95 -1.61 10.36 -17.33
C LEU A 95 -2.83 9.45 -17.44
N ALA A 96 -2.71 8.39 -18.23
CA ALA A 96 -3.84 7.53 -18.59
C ALA A 96 -4.14 6.41 -17.57
N ASP A 97 -3.24 6.17 -16.61
CA ASP A 97 -3.36 5.06 -15.66
C ASP A 97 -3.06 5.50 -14.23
N SER A 98 -3.70 4.84 -13.27
CA SER A 98 -3.47 4.97 -11.83
C SER A 98 -2.59 3.79 -11.36
N THR A 99 -1.31 3.79 -11.78
CA THR A 99 -0.37 2.67 -11.62
C THR A 99 -0.35 2.08 -10.21
N TYR A 100 -0.50 2.91 -9.18
CA TYR A 100 -0.38 2.56 -7.76
C TYR A 100 -1.68 2.71 -6.96
N GLY A 101 -2.79 2.99 -7.65
CA GLY A 101 -4.07 3.37 -7.06
C GLY A 101 -4.28 4.88 -6.97
N ASN A 102 -5.55 5.27 -6.80
CA ASN A 102 -6.01 6.65 -6.97
C ASN A 102 -5.41 7.64 -5.96
N CYS A 103 -4.97 7.16 -4.77
CA CYS A 103 -4.46 8.04 -3.71
C CYS A 103 -2.98 8.42 -3.82
N CYS A 104 -2.21 7.73 -4.66
CA CYS A 104 -0.76 7.91 -4.75
C CYS A 104 -0.39 8.76 -5.97
N PRO A 105 0.57 9.70 -5.83
CA PRO A 105 1.20 10.32 -6.99
C PRO A 105 1.90 9.27 -7.87
N ASP A 106 1.56 9.24 -9.17
CA ASP A 106 2.20 8.34 -10.14
C ASP A 106 3.53 8.91 -10.64
N VAL A 107 4.53 8.74 -9.79
CA VAL A 107 5.91 9.13 -10.05
C VAL A 107 6.51 8.32 -11.21
N LEU A 108 6.14 7.06 -11.39
CA LEU A 108 6.78 6.20 -12.39
C LEU A 108 6.40 6.62 -13.80
N SER A 109 5.12 6.86 -14.05
CA SER A 109 4.65 7.38 -15.34
C SER A 109 5.28 8.74 -15.65
N CYS A 110 5.43 9.60 -14.62
CA CYS A 110 6.12 10.88 -14.77
C CYS A 110 7.60 10.72 -15.17
N LEU A 111 8.31 9.74 -14.59
CA LEU A 111 9.70 9.46 -14.95
C LEU A 111 9.83 8.92 -16.39
N HIS A 112 8.83 8.19 -16.90
CA HIS A 112 8.78 7.75 -18.29
C HIS A 112 8.43 8.87 -19.29
N LEU A 113 7.65 9.86 -18.86
CA LEU A 113 7.28 11.07 -19.61
C LEU A 113 8.35 12.19 -19.57
N PRO A 114 9.52 11.95 -18.97
CA PRO A 114 10.31 12.94 -18.23
C PRO A 114 9.58 14.23 -17.79
N ALA A 115 8.52 14.08 -16.99
CA ALA A 115 7.84 15.22 -16.36
C ALA A 115 8.66 15.83 -15.22
N ASP A 116 8.72 17.16 -15.16
CA ASP A 116 9.41 17.92 -14.11
C ASP A 116 8.45 18.48 -13.05
N PHE A 117 7.14 18.32 -13.26
CA PHE A 117 6.08 18.71 -12.35
C PHE A 117 4.86 17.78 -12.48
N LEU A 118 4.26 17.39 -11.35
CA LEU A 118 3.05 16.57 -11.32
C LEU A 118 1.91 17.30 -10.63
N VAL A 119 0.74 17.31 -11.26
CA VAL A 119 -0.51 17.73 -10.63
C VAL A 119 -1.34 16.48 -10.35
N HIS A 120 -1.63 16.24 -9.07
CA HIS A 120 -2.41 15.11 -8.60
C HIS A 120 -3.80 15.59 -8.17
N TYR A 121 -4.82 15.20 -8.94
CA TYR A 121 -6.21 15.51 -8.67
C TYR A 121 -6.87 14.43 -7.82
N GLY A 122 -7.81 14.83 -6.96
CA GLY A 122 -8.63 13.89 -6.20
C GLY A 122 -8.06 13.54 -4.83
N HIS A 123 -8.51 12.40 -4.29
CA HIS A 123 -8.12 11.92 -2.97
C HIS A 123 -6.62 11.62 -2.94
N ALA A 124 -5.91 12.00 -1.87
CA ALA A 124 -4.46 11.80 -1.77
C ALA A 124 -4.07 11.16 -0.43
N CYS A 125 -3.15 10.19 -0.50
CA CYS A 125 -2.61 9.52 0.69
C CYS A 125 -1.60 10.34 1.47
N LEU A 126 -1.23 11.52 0.96
CA LEU A 126 -0.37 12.48 1.66
C LEU A 126 1.02 11.94 2.04
N THR A 127 1.43 10.82 1.44
CA THR A 127 2.74 10.21 1.68
C THR A 127 3.81 10.99 0.92
N PRO A 128 4.91 11.42 1.57
CA PRO A 128 5.97 12.17 0.91
C PRO A 128 6.60 11.42 -0.27
N THR A 129 6.88 12.15 -1.34
CA THR A 129 7.60 11.66 -2.53
C THR A 129 8.85 12.50 -2.75
N ASP A 130 9.97 11.85 -3.06
CA ASP A 130 11.28 12.51 -3.22
C ASP A 130 11.69 12.72 -4.68
N ALA A 131 10.89 12.22 -5.63
CA ALA A 131 11.28 12.12 -7.03
C ALA A 131 11.00 13.37 -7.87
N LEU A 132 9.87 14.04 -7.64
CA LEU A 132 9.47 15.25 -8.36
C LEU A 132 8.51 16.11 -7.52
N PRO A 133 8.44 17.43 -7.76
CA PRO A 133 7.45 18.28 -7.11
C PRO A 133 6.03 17.89 -7.50
N VAL A 134 5.17 17.71 -6.50
CA VAL A 134 3.76 17.36 -6.67
C VAL A 134 2.86 18.48 -6.14
N HIS A 135 1.93 18.94 -6.97
CA HIS A 135 0.84 19.83 -6.59
C HIS A 135 -0.45 19.03 -6.44
N TYR A 136 -1.03 19.08 -5.24
CA TYR A 136 -2.27 18.36 -4.94
C TYR A 136 -3.48 19.30 -5.06
N VAL A 137 -4.50 18.82 -5.78
CA VAL A 137 -5.81 19.48 -5.92
C VAL A 137 -6.87 18.52 -5.40
N PHE A 138 -7.42 18.84 -4.23
CA PHE A 138 -8.37 17.96 -3.53
C PHE A 138 -9.82 18.19 -3.97
N PRO A 139 -10.69 17.18 -3.84
CA PRO A 139 -12.14 17.35 -3.95
C PRO A 139 -12.65 18.36 -2.92
N ARG A 140 -13.83 18.93 -3.18
CA ARG A 140 -14.54 19.80 -2.25
C ARG A 140 -15.89 19.21 -1.94
N GLN A 141 -16.04 18.72 -0.72
CA GLN A 141 -17.34 18.24 -0.21
C GLN A 141 -17.96 19.26 0.75
N LYS A 142 -19.30 19.37 0.72
CA LYS A 142 -20.04 20.21 1.66
C LYS A 142 -20.07 19.56 3.04
N LEU A 143 -20.07 20.39 4.07
CA LEU A 143 -20.12 19.95 5.47
C LEU A 143 -20.88 20.99 6.30
N ASP A 144 -21.91 20.53 7.03
CA ASP A 144 -22.46 21.33 8.13
C ASP A 144 -21.57 21.17 9.37
N VAL A 145 -20.60 22.08 9.48
CA VAL A 145 -19.60 22.09 10.56
C VAL A 145 -20.27 22.18 11.94
N LYS A 146 -21.35 22.96 12.09
CA LYS A 146 -22.04 23.12 13.37
C LYS A 146 -22.78 21.87 13.79
N GLN A 147 -23.36 21.14 12.83
CA GLN A 147 -23.96 19.85 13.11
C GLN A 147 -22.90 18.80 13.45
N ALA A 148 -21.78 18.77 12.74
CA ALA A 148 -20.67 17.86 13.01
C ALA A 148 -20.14 18.00 14.45
N VAL A 149 -19.85 19.23 14.89
CA VAL A 149 -19.41 19.53 16.27
C VAL A 149 -20.41 19.01 17.29
N ARG A 150 -21.70 19.37 17.14
CA ARG A 150 -22.76 18.97 18.09
C ARG A 150 -22.92 17.46 18.18
N SER A 151 -22.88 16.76 17.05
CA SER A 151 -23.01 15.31 17.00
C SER A 151 -21.81 14.61 17.64
N LEU A 152 -20.58 15.06 17.33
CA LEU A 152 -19.35 14.51 17.90
C LEU A 152 -19.29 14.74 19.41
N LEU A 153 -19.55 15.97 19.88
CA LEU A 153 -19.65 16.31 21.30
C LEU A 153 -20.65 15.43 22.05
N ARG A 154 -21.83 15.20 21.45
CA ARG A 154 -22.87 14.37 22.06
C ARG A 154 -22.42 12.91 22.17
N ALA A 155 -21.75 12.39 21.13
CA ALA A 155 -21.32 11.00 21.08
C ALA A 155 -20.13 10.72 22.00
N SER A 156 -19.20 11.66 22.14
CA SER A 156 -17.99 11.49 22.95
C SER A 156 -18.10 12.04 24.37
N LYS A 157 -19.32 12.39 24.82
CA LYS A 157 -19.55 13.00 26.14
C LYS A 157 -19.07 12.11 27.29
N ASP A 158 -19.27 10.80 27.17
CA ASP A 158 -18.88 9.83 28.20
C ASP A 158 -17.36 9.69 28.31
N GLU A 159 -16.65 9.79 27.17
CA GLU A 159 -15.19 9.72 27.10
C GLU A 159 -14.50 11.02 27.54
N LEU A 160 -15.21 12.15 27.49
CA LEU A 160 -14.73 13.50 27.85
C LEU A 160 -15.19 13.96 29.25
N GLY A 161 -15.69 13.04 30.09
CA GLY A 161 -16.12 13.35 31.46
C GLY A 161 -14.97 13.71 32.41
N ASP A 162 -15.27 13.97 33.69
CA ASP A 162 -14.30 14.44 34.69
C ASP A 162 -13.13 13.46 34.95
N GLU A 163 -13.35 12.15 34.76
CA GLU A 163 -12.32 11.10 34.80
C GLU A 163 -11.86 10.64 33.40
N GLY A 164 -12.36 11.30 32.36
CA GLY A 164 -12.14 10.94 30.96
C GLY A 164 -10.86 11.53 30.36
N LYS A 165 -10.77 11.44 29.03
CA LYS A 165 -9.69 12.02 28.24
C LYS A 165 -9.72 13.55 28.32
N LYS A 166 -8.54 14.17 28.33
CA LYS A 166 -8.35 15.60 28.60
C LYS A 166 -8.19 16.45 27.36
N GLY A 167 -8.02 15.84 26.18
CA GLY A 167 -7.80 16.55 24.92
C GLY A 167 -8.58 15.95 23.76
N ILE A 168 -8.76 16.74 22.72
CA ILE A 168 -9.40 16.33 21.46
C ILE A 168 -8.45 16.59 20.31
N VAL A 169 -8.31 15.63 19.40
CA VAL A 169 -7.62 15.83 18.12
C VAL A 169 -8.61 15.60 16.99
N VAL A 170 -8.79 16.63 16.16
CA VAL A 170 -9.70 16.60 15.02
C VAL A 170 -8.92 16.34 13.75
N VAL A 171 -9.35 15.33 13.01
CA VAL A 171 -8.81 14.89 11.73
C VAL A 171 -9.96 14.91 10.72
N TRP A 172 -9.72 15.34 9.48
CA TRP A 172 -10.74 15.35 8.43
C TRP A 172 -10.24 14.68 7.16
N ASP A 173 -11.14 14.20 6.32
CA ASP A 173 -10.80 13.75 4.97
C ASP A 173 -10.26 14.91 4.11
N VAL A 174 -9.40 14.63 3.14
CA VAL A 174 -8.84 15.66 2.24
C VAL A 174 -9.92 16.45 1.49
N SER A 175 -11.10 15.85 1.29
CA SER A 175 -12.26 16.50 0.65
C SER A 175 -12.83 17.70 1.41
N TYR A 176 -12.53 17.81 2.71
CA TYR A 176 -12.98 18.90 3.58
C TYR A 176 -11.88 19.91 3.91
N ASP A 177 -10.67 19.74 3.36
CA ASP A 177 -9.53 20.62 3.66
C ASP A 177 -9.79 22.09 3.29
N TRP A 178 -10.61 22.33 2.27
CA TRP A 178 -11.04 23.68 1.89
C TRP A 178 -11.89 24.37 2.97
N LEU A 179 -12.48 23.62 3.90
CA LEU A 179 -13.21 24.11 5.06
C LEU A 179 -12.37 24.13 6.35
N ALA A 180 -11.08 23.79 6.30
CA ALA A 180 -10.23 23.67 7.49
C ALA A 180 -10.27 24.90 8.41
N GLY A 181 -10.30 26.11 7.83
CA GLY A 181 -10.45 27.35 8.61
C GLY A 181 -11.78 27.44 9.36
N ASN A 182 -12.89 27.11 8.69
CA ASN A 182 -14.23 27.10 9.28
C ASN A 182 -14.37 26.00 10.35
N ILE A 183 -13.83 24.81 10.08
CA ILE A 183 -13.75 23.70 11.06
C ILE A 183 -13.01 24.18 12.30
N ARG A 184 -11.79 24.71 12.15
CA ARG A 184 -11.01 25.22 13.29
C ARG A 184 -11.77 26.27 14.09
N ASP A 185 -12.31 27.29 13.42
CA ASP A 185 -12.93 28.42 14.10
C ASP A 185 -14.23 28.01 14.82
N THR A 186 -15.04 27.13 14.22
CA THR A 186 -16.30 26.65 14.82
C THR A 186 -16.04 25.68 15.97
N PHE A 187 -15.15 24.69 15.78
CA PHE A 187 -14.80 23.74 16.82
C PHE A 187 -14.12 24.44 18.01
N SER A 188 -13.39 25.54 17.81
CA SER A 188 -12.74 26.27 18.91
C SER A 188 -13.70 27.14 19.73
N GLN A 189 -14.88 27.48 19.20
CA GLN A 189 -15.88 28.31 19.90
C GLN A 189 -16.73 27.51 20.89
N ASP A 190 -17.05 26.26 20.54
CA ASP A 190 -18.06 25.46 21.23
C ASP A 190 -17.48 24.51 22.31
N LEU A 191 -16.19 24.60 22.63
CA LEU A 191 -15.45 23.61 23.42
C LEU A 191 -14.62 24.21 24.56
N SER A 192 -14.76 23.64 25.76
CA SER A 192 -13.95 23.97 26.95
C SER A 192 -12.68 23.12 27.10
N VAL A 193 -12.53 22.09 26.27
CA VAL A 193 -11.43 21.11 26.30
C VAL A 193 -10.35 21.54 25.29
N PRO A 194 -9.04 21.38 25.60
CA PRO A 194 -7.98 21.68 24.64
C PRO A 194 -8.11 20.82 23.38
N ILE A 195 -8.02 21.49 22.23
CA ILE A 195 -8.25 20.89 20.91
C ILE A 195 -7.02 21.11 20.00
N SER A 196 -6.68 20.07 19.25
CA SER A 196 -5.66 20.09 18.21
C SER A 196 -6.29 19.68 16.87
N PHE A 197 -5.71 20.16 15.77
CA PHE A 197 -6.24 19.95 14.42
C PHE A 197 -5.12 19.41 13.52
N ALA A 198 -5.38 18.28 12.86
CA ALA A 198 -4.42 17.65 11.95
C ALA A 198 -4.44 18.33 10.57
N PHE A 199 -3.79 19.49 10.46
CA PHE A 199 -3.71 20.23 9.20
C PHE A 199 -2.93 19.48 8.12
N ILE A 200 -3.40 19.61 6.88
CA ILE A 200 -2.69 19.12 5.71
C ILE A 200 -1.68 20.18 5.28
N GLN A 201 -0.40 19.88 5.44
CA GLN A 201 0.68 20.72 4.93
C GLN A 201 0.86 20.40 3.45
N LYS A 202 0.26 21.21 2.56
CA LYS A 202 0.58 21.12 1.13
C LYS A 202 2.05 21.51 0.95
N PRO A 203 2.90 20.67 0.31
CA PRO A 203 4.31 20.98 0.17
C PRO A 203 4.44 22.29 -0.59
N ILE A 204 5.06 23.29 0.04
CA ILE A 204 5.45 24.54 -0.61
C ILE A 204 6.62 24.16 -1.51
N VAL A 205 6.36 24.08 -2.81
CA VAL A 205 7.40 23.87 -3.81
C VAL A 205 8.26 25.12 -3.83
N ALA A 206 9.30 25.16 -3.00
CA ALA A 206 10.28 26.22 -3.06
C ALA A 206 11.01 26.13 -4.41
N PRO A 207 11.27 27.26 -5.10
CA PRO A 207 12.03 27.25 -6.34
C PRO A 207 13.40 26.60 -6.10
N GLN A 208 13.83 25.72 -7.01
CA GLN A 208 14.93 24.74 -6.91
C GLN A 208 16.36 25.28 -6.58
N LYS A 209 16.53 26.47 -6.00
CA LYS A 209 17.84 27.00 -5.63
C LYS A 209 18.34 26.66 -4.23
N VAL A 210 17.55 25.99 -3.39
CA VAL A 210 17.97 25.61 -2.04
C VAL A 210 17.62 24.15 -1.80
N LEU A 211 18.57 23.24 -2.04
CA LEU A 211 18.72 21.93 -1.38
C LEU A 211 19.93 21.22 -2.00
N LYS A 212 21.12 21.83 -1.89
CA LYS A 212 22.39 21.11 -2.08
C LYS A 212 23.07 20.72 -0.78
N ASN A 213 22.53 21.11 0.38
CA ASN A 213 23.03 20.66 1.67
C ASN A 213 21.90 20.78 2.71
N GLY A 214 21.26 19.66 3.01
CA GLY A 214 20.27 19.60 4.08
C GLY A 214 19.64 18.21 4.12
N LYS A 215 19.99 17.42 5.14
CA LYS A 215 19.19 16.27 5.58
C LYS A 215 17.84 16.79 6.09
N GLY A 216 16.98 17.26 5.19
CA GLY A 216 15.64 17.74 5.50
C GLY A 216 14.66 16.60 5.26
N LYS A 217 14.15 16.01 6.34
CA LYS A 217 13.01 15.09 6.27
C LYS A 217 11.87 15.86 5.61
N THR A 218 11.34 15.38 4.49
CA THR A 218 10.04 15.85 3.98
C THR A 218 9.01 15.44 5.04
N PRO A 219 8.36 16.38 5.76
CA PRO A 219 7.41 16.01 6.79
C PRO A 219 6.23 15.25 6.15
N ALA A 220 5.60 14.35 6.91
CA ALA A 220 4.33 13.77 6.52
C ALA A 220 3.36 14.91 6.20
N LEU A 221 2.64 14.84 5.07
CA LEU A 221 1.79 15.95 4.63
C LEU A 221 0.56 16.14 5.54
N ARG A 222 0.34 15.24 6.51
CA ARG A 222 -0.59 15.38 7.63
C ARG A 222 0.12 14.92 8.91
N SER A 223 0.16 15.77 9.94
CA SER A 223 0.66 15.40 11.27
C SER A 223 -0.50 15.35 12.26
N VAL A 224 -0.59 14.28 13.06
CA VAL A 224 -1.60 14.11 14.11
C VAL A 224 -0.87 14.28 15.44
N GLU A 225 -0.92 15.50 15.97
CA GLU A 225 -0.22 15.88 17.21
C GLU A 225 -1.23 16.24 18.31
N PRO A 226 -0.96 15.88 19.57
CA PRO A 226 -1.83 16.22 20.68
C PRO A 226 -1.79 17.73 20.96
N PRO A 227 -2.79 18.27 21.69
CA PRO A 227 -2.75 19.66 22.15
C PRO A 227 -1.54 19.94 23.04
N GLN A 228 -1.10 21.20 23.12
CA GLN A 228 0.08 21.59 23.89
C GLN A 228 -0.03 21.16 25.36
N GLY A 229 0.97 20.41 25.83
CA GLY A 229 1.05 19.93 27.22
C GLY A 229 0.27 18.66 27.52
N LEU A 230 -0.31 18.00 26.52
CA LEU A 230 -0.96 16.70 26.64
C LEU A 230 -0.22 15.63 25.83
N GLU A 231 -0.26 14.40 26.33
CA GLU A 231 0.20 13.22 25.61
C GLU A 231 -0.91 12.71 24.69
N MET A 232 -0.53 11.99 23.63
CA MET A 232 -1.51 11.42 22.70
C MET A 232 -2.47 10.48 23.43
N ASP A 233 -2.01 9.68 24.39
CA ASP A 233 -2.83 8.75 25.16
C ASP A 233 -3.95 9.44 25.96
N ASP A 234 -3.82 10.73 26.29
CA ASP A 234 -4.84 11.50 27.01
C ASP A 234 -5.90 12.13 26.09
N CYS A 235 -5.87 11.83 24.78
CA CYS A 235 -6.73 12.46 23.79
C CYS A 235 -7.83 11.53 23.22
N VAL A 236 -8.95 12.14 22.82
CA VAL A 236 -9.98 11.53 21.95
C VAL A 236 -9.74 11.98 20.52
N LEU A 237 -9.90 11.06 19.57
CA LEU A 237 -9.80 11.36 18.15
C LEU A 237 -11.20 11.53 17.54
N TRP A 238 -11.39 12.63 16.82
CA TRP A 238 -12.56 12.84 15.98
C TRP A 238 -12.14 12.83 14.52
N TYR A 239 -12.80 12.02 13.72
CA TYR A 239 -12.60 11.95 12.29
C TYR A 239 -13.85 12.47 11.56
N ILE A 240 -13.66 13.41 10.65
CA ILE A 240 -14.72 13.97 9.80
C ILE A 240 -14.56 13.40 8.38
N GLY A 241 -15.51 12.57 7.97
CA GLY A 241 -15.53 11.96 6.65
C GLY A 241 -16.11 10.56 6.68
N GLU A 242 -16.25 9.98 5.50
CA GLU A 242 -16.78 8.63 5.35
C GLU A 242 -15.80 7.55 5.81
N GLU A 243 -16.35 6.37 6.13
CA GLU A 243 -15.53 5.20 6.43
C GLU A 243 -14.72 4.79 5.19
N GLY A 244 -13.40 4.77 5.34
CA GLY A 244 -12.46 4.54 4.25
C GLY A 244 -11.06 4.18 4.73
N ARG A 245 -10.07 4.25 3.83
CA ARG A 245 -8.69 3.86 4.15
C ARG A 245 -8.01 4.83 5.12
N SER A 246 -8.31 6.13 5.03
CA SER A 246 -7.74 7.17 5.89
C SER A 246 -8.17 6.98 7.35
N CYS A 247 -9.47 6.72 7.59
CA CYS A 247 -9.96 6.44 8.95
C CYS A 247 -9.47 5.09 9.48
N MET A 248 -9.36 4.08 8.60
CA MET A 248 -8.79 2.77 8.96
C MET A 248 -7.34 2.91 9.41
N ASN A 249 -6.52 3.69 8.70
CA ASN A 249 -5.14 3.95 9.10
C ASN A 249 -5.08 4.72 10.43
N LEU A 250 -5.96 5.71 10.62
CA LEU A 250 -6.04 6.45 11.87
C LEU A 250 -6.38 5.53 13.06
N GLN A 251 -7.36 4.63 12.87
CA GLN A 251 -7.72 3.62 13.86
C GLN A 251 -6.55 2.69 14.21
N MET A 252 -5.74 2.32 13.21
CA MET A 252 -4.60 1.42 13.42
C MET A 252 -3.42 2.11 14.12
N THR A 253 -3.05 3.30 13.66
CA THR A 253 -1.91 4.08 14.20
C THR A 253 -2.19 4.58 15.61
N HIS A 254 -3.45 4.93 15.91
CA HIS A 254 -3.87 5.41 17.22
C HIS A 254 -4.85 4.45 17.90
N ALA A 255 -4.52 3.15 17.87
CA ALA A 255 -5.37 2.09 18.41
C ALA A 255 -5.73 2.23 19.90
N ASN A 256 -5.00 3.05 20.66
CA ASN A 256 -5.28 3.32 22.08
C ASN A 256 -6.32 4.41 22.31
N ASN A 257 -6.53 5.27 21.32
CA ASN A 257 -7.39 6.43 21.47
C ASN A 257 -8.82 6.08 21.08
N PRO A 258 -9.84 6.51 21.86
CA PRO A 258 -11.22 6.46 21.41
C PRO A 258 -11.36 7.27 20.11
N LEU A 259 -11.87 6.65 19.05
CA LEU A 259 -12.06 7.26 17.75
C LEU A 259 -13.55 7.37 17.43
N PHE A 260 -14.01 8.58 17.11
CA PHE A 260 -15.38 8.85 16.67
C PHE A 260 -15.36 9.31 15.22
N ILE A 261 -16.06 8.60 14.33
CA ILE A 261 -16.19 8.95 12.92
C ILE A 261 -17.53 9.65 12.71
N TYR A 262 -17.50 10.87 12.19
CA TYR A 262 -18.68 11.58 11.73
C TYR A 262 -18.79 11.41 10.20
N SER A 263 -19.83 10.70 9.75
CA SER A 263 -20.19 10.60 8.33
C SER A 263 -21.06 11.81 7.95
N PRO A 264 -20.60 12.70 7.05
CA PRO A 264 -21.38 13.85 6.65
C PRO A 264 -22.59 13.48 5.78
N SER A 265 -22.54 12.35 5.05
CA SER A 265 -23.65 11.89 4.22
C SER A 265 -24.84 11.40 5.06
N SER A 266 -24.59 10.62 6.12
CA SER A 266 -25.63 10.14 7.01
C SER A 266 -25.89 11.05 8.21
N GLN A 267 -25.03 12.05 8.43
CA GLN A 267 -25.02 12.93 9.60
C GLN A 267 -24.95 12.18 10.94
N SER A 268 -24.42 10.95 10.94
CA SER A 268 -24.32 10.08 12.11
C SER A 268 -22.88 9.96 12.61
N VAL A 269 -22.72 9.69 13.90
CA VAL A 269 -21.41 9.38 14.49
C VAL A 269 -21.33 7.89 14.81
N SER A 270 -20.28 7.22 14.37
CA SER A 270 -19.94 5.85 14.77
C SER A 270 -18.74 5.87 15.74
N PRO A 271 -18.87 5.30 16.95
CA PRO A 271 -17.73 5.10 17.85
C PRO A 271 -16.96 3.83 17.45
N LEU A 272 -15.64 3.95 17.34
CA LEU A 272 -14.72 2.83 17.12
C LEU A 272 -13.79 2.67 18.34
N HIS A 273 -13.96 1.55 19.04
CA HIS A 273 -13.18 1.23 20.23
C HIS A 273 -12.20 0.07 20.02
N ARG A 274 -11.06 0.10 20.72
CA ARG A 274 -9.96 -0.89 20.66
C ARG A 274 -10.43 -2.32 20.88
N SER A 275 -11.22 -2.55 21.93
CA SER A 275 -11.67 -3.89 22.36
C SER A 275 -12.55 -4.60 21.32
N THR A 276 -13.10 -3.85 20.36
CA THR A 276 -14.02 -4.37 19.34
C THR A 276 -13.39 -4.34 17.94
N SER A 277 -12.12 -3.95 17.81
CA SER A 277 -11.47 -3.82 16.51
C SER A 277 -11.16 -5.19 15.90
N ARG A 278 -12.09 -5.67 15.06
CA ARG A 278 -11.90 -6.85 14.20
C ARG A 278 -10.66 -6.72 13.33
N LEU A 279 -10.30 -5.48 12.95
CA LEU A 279 -9.12 -5.20 12.12
C LEU A 279 -7.82 -5.54 12.85
N LEU A 280 -7.65 -5.08 14.11
CA LEU A 280 -6.46 -5.41 14.92
C LEU A 280 -6.33 -6.92 15.12
N SER A 281 -7.43 -7.62 15.40
CA SER A 281 -7.40 -9.09 15.52
C SER A 281 -6.98 -9.78 14.22
N ARG A 282 -7.45 -9.30 13.05
CA ARG A 282 -7.05 -9.82 11.74
C ARG A 282 -5.57 -9.53 11.44
N ARG A 283 -5.06 -8.38 11.85
CA ARG A 283 -3.64 -8.02 11.72
C ARG A 283 -2.75 -8.88 12.60
N LEU A 284 -3.13 -9.09 13.87
CA LEU A 284 -2.43 -10.01 14.76
C LEU A 284 -2.40 -11.44 14.18
N PHE A 285 -3.51 -11.90 13.61
CA PHE A 285 -3.54 -13.19 12.92
C PHE A 285 -2.61 -13.24 11.70
N ALA A 286 -2.53 -12.18 10.89
CA ALA A 286 -1.59 -12.08 9.78
C ALA A 286 -0.12 -12.06 10.26
N LEU A 287 0.17 -11.38 11.38
CA LEU A 287 1.48 -11.38 12.01
C LEU A 287 1.89 -12.79 12.46
N HIS A 288 0.99 -13.54 13.09
CA HIS A 288 1.28 -14.93 13.46
C HIS A 288 1.52 -15.82 12.24
N GLN A 289 0.87 -15.52 11.10
CA GLN A 289 1.15 -16.24 9.85
C GLN A 289 2.53 -15.87 9.31
N ALA A 290 2.95 -14.62 9.46
CA ALA A 290 4.28 -14.17 9.09
C ALA A 290 5.39 -14.77 9.98
N LEU A 291 5.19 -14.86 11.31
CA LEU A 291 6.06 -15.66 12.19
C LEU A 291 6.18 -17.10 11.66
N SER A 292 5.07 -17.58 11.10
CA SER A 292 4.98 -18.89 10.50
C SER A 292 5.51 -19.02 9.05
N ALA A 293 6.00 -17.96 8.42
CA ALA A 293 6.44 -18.03 7.02
C ALA A 293 7.96 -18.18 6.90
N ASP A 294 8.45 -18.97 5.94
CA ASP A 294 9.87 -19.10 5.60
C ASP A 294 10.22 -18.41 4.27
N VAL A 295 9.22 -18.21 3.40
CA VAL A 295 9.36 -17.58 2.09
C VAL A 295 8.50 -16.31 2.02
N PHE A 296 9.17 -15.17 1.83
CA PHE A 296 8.56 -13.84 1.80
C PHE A 296 8.59 -13.21 0.42
N GLY A 297 7.51 -12.53 0.05
CA GLY A 297 7.42 -11.66 -1.12
C GLY A 297 7.38 -10.19 -0.72
N LEU A 298 8.47 -9.46 -0.92
CA LEU A 298 8.53 -8.02 -0.73
C LEU A 298 7.90 -7.32 -1.94
N ILE A 299 6.69 -6.80 -1.77
CA ILE A 299 5.96 -6.06 -2.79
C ILE A 299 6.29 -4.58 -2.65
N VAL A 300 6.88 -4.00 -3.68
CA VAL A 300 7.06 -2.54 -3.79
C VAL A 300 5.87 -2.02 -4.60
N SER A 301 4.96 -1.32 -3.92
CA SER A 301 3.81 -0.75 -4.63
C SER A 301 4.20 0.52 -5.34
N ASN A 302 4.79 1.53 -4.70
CA ASN A 302 5.19 2.78 -5.34
C ASN A 302 6.68 3.09 -5.12
N ILE A 303 7.44 3.18 -6.22
CA ILE A 303 8.89 3.41 -6.22
C ILE A 303 9.26 4.85 -5.83
N GLY A 304 8.31 5.80 -5.96
CA GLY A 304 8.52 7.22 -5.70
C GLY A 304 8.38 7.63 -4.24
N LEU A 305 7.95 6.72 -3.35
CA LEU A 305 7.78 7.02 -1.93
C LEU A 305 9.13 7.25 -1.25
N ALA A 306 9.18 8.30 -0.42
CA ALA A 306 10.33 8.59 0.42
C ALA A 306 10.67 7.39 1.33
N SER A 307 11.95 7.13 1.55
CA SER A 307 12.46 6.03 2.40
C SER A 307 12.12 4.58 1.96
N SER A 308 11.37 4.37 0.87
CA SER A 308 10.99 3.02 0.40
C SER A 308 12.20 2.17 -0.03
N LYS A 309 13.12 2.75 -0.82
CA LYS A 309 14.34 2.07 -1.29
C LYS A 309 15.28 1.65 -0.16
N PRO A 310 15.70 2.54 0.77
CA PRO A 310 16.56 2.13 1.88
C PRO A 310 15.88 1.13 2.80
N LEU A 311 14.57 1.26 3.05
CA LEU A 311 13.81 0.27 3.81
C LEU A 311 13.81 -1.08 3.10
N LEU A 312 13.56 -1.14 1.80
CA LEU A 312 13.58 -2.40 1.04
C LEU A 312 14.95 -3.09 1.10
N ALA A 313 16.04 -2.33 0.97
CA ALA A 313 17.39 -2.87 1.11
C ALA A 313 17.58 -3.48 2.51
N ARG A 314 17.10 -2.77 3.53
CA ARG A 314 17.18 -3.20 4.92
C ARG A 314 16.36 -4.47 5.20
N LEU A 315 15.09 -4.52 4.80
CA LEU A 315 14.23 -5.70 4.96
C LEU A 315 14.83 -6.95 4.28
N ARG A 316 15.52 -6.77 3.15
CA ARG A 316 16.22 -7.87 2.47
C ARG A 316 17.39 -8.40 3.30
N GLU A 317 18.13 -7.51 3.96
CA GLU A 317 19.23 -7.88 4.86
C GLU A 317 18.71 -8.56 6.13
N ASP A 318 17.63 -8.04 6.72
CA ASP A 318 17.01 -8.61 7.91
C ASP A 318 16.46 -10.03 7.64
N LEU A 319 15.77 -10.22 6.51
CA LEU A 319 15.31 -11.55 6.06
C LEU A 319 16.49 -12.51 5.79
N LYS A 320 17.58 -12.00 5.21
CA LYS A 320 18.80 -12.78 4.97
C LYS A 320 19.46 -13.20 6.28
N ARG A 321 19.52 -12.31 7.27
CA ARG A 321 20.04 -12.59 8.62
C ARG A 321 19.21 -13.66 9.32
N ALA A 322 17.89 -13.60 9.17
CA ALA A 322 16.95 -14.61 9.67
C ALA A 322 16.96 -15.94 8.87
N LYS A 323 17.86 -16.10 7.88
CA LYS A 323 17.96 -17.28 6.99
C LYS A 323 16.65 -17.59 6.24
N LYS A 324 15.81 -16.58 5.98
CA LYS A 324 14.52 -16.68 5.27
C LYS A 324 14.67 -16.27 3.81
N LYS A 325 13.92 -16.90 2.91
CA LYS A 325 13.95 -16.56 1.47
C LYS A 325 13.11 -15.31 1.22
N SER A 326 13.64 -14.38 0.42
CA SER A 326 12.91 -13.19 0.01
C SER A 326 12.91 -13.02 -1.52
N TYR A 327 11.76 -12.62 -2.07
CA TYR A 327 11.57 -12.19 -3.45
C TYR A 327 11.18 -10.73 -3.48
N THR A 328 11.75 -9.92 -4.37
CA THR A 328 11.30 -8.54 -4.57
C THR A 328 10.43 -8.47 -5.81
N LEU A 329 9.18 -8.03 -5.64
CA LEU A 329 8.18 -7.91 -6.70
C LEU A 329 7.79 -6.44 -6.83
N SER A 330 7.92 -5.88 -8.03
CA SER A 330 7.37 -4.56 -8.36
C SER A 330 5.99 -4.79 -8.94
N VAL A 331 4.95 -4.45 -8.18
CA VAL A 331 3.56 -4.63 -8.60
C VAL A 331 2.85 -3.30 -8.37
N GLY A 332 2.20 -2.77 -9.41
CA GLY A 332 1.35 -1.60 -9.30
C GLY A 332 0.08 -1.88 -8.49
N ARG A 333 -1.10 -1.71 -9.08
CA ARG A 333 -2.37 -2.11 -8.45
C ARG A 333 -2.35 -3.61 -8.10
N LEU A 334 -2.49 -3.90 -6.81
CA LEU A 334 -2.56 -5.26 -6.27
C LEU A 334 -3.79 -5.97 -6.81
N ASN A 335 -3.61 -7.22 -7.23
CA ASN A 335 -4.69 -8.08 -7.70
C ASN A 335 -4.40 -9.51 -7.21
N PRO A 336 -5.39 -10.22 -6.64
CA PRO A 336 -5.25 -11.61 -6.23
C PRO A 336 -4.63 -12.51 -7.30
N ALA A 337 -5.05 -12.37 -8.57
CA ALA A 337 -4.53 -13.15 -9.69
C ALA A 337 -3.04 -12.90 -9.94
N LYS A 338 -2.56 -11.65 -9.77
CA LYS A 338 -1.13 -11.32 -9.93
C LYS A 338 -0.29 -12.00 -8.86
N LEU A 339 -0.75 -11.99 -7.61
CA LEU A 339 -0.02 -12.59 -6.48
C LEU A 339 -0.12 -14.13 -6.47
N ALA A 340 -1.23 -14.69 -6.95
CA ALA A 340 -1.42 -16.14 -7.06
C ALA A 340 -0.39 -16.83 -7.98
N ASN A 341 0.20 -16.10 -8.93
CA ASN A 341 1.29 -16.60 -9.76
C ASN A 341 2.53 -17.00 -8.95
N PHE A 342 2.69 -16.47 -7.73
CA PHE A 342 3.82 -16.74 -6.84
C PHE A 342 3.42 -17.68 -5.69
N ALA A 343 2.89 -18.85 -6.03
CA ALA A 343 2.33 -19.81 -5.06
C ALA A 343 3.33 -20.33 -4.01
N GLU A 344 4.64 -20.24 -4.30
CA GLU A 344 5.72 -20.59 -3.38
C GLU A 344 5.91 -19.58 -2.23
N ILE A 345 5.37 -18.36 -2.38
CA ILE A 345 5.44 -17.34 -1.35
C ILE A 345 4.36 -17.61 -0.30
N GLU A 346 4.78 -17.65 0.96
CA GLU A 346 3.90 -17.96 2.10
C GLU A 346 3.34 -16.68 2.72
N CYS A 347 4.11 -15.58 2.68
CA CYS A 347 3.69 -14.27 3.21
C CYS A 347 4.21 -13.13 2.34
N PHE A 348 3.35 -12.15 2.05
CA PHE A 348 3.72 -10.95 1.32
C PHE A 348 3.89 -9.76 2.26
N VAL A 349 4.86 -8.90 1.97
CA VAL A 349 5.15 -7.69 2.74
C VAL A 349 4.97 -6.51 1.80
N LEU A 350 4.00 -5.66 2.09
CA LEU A 350 3.66 -4.52 1.24
C LEU A 350 4.42 -3.27 1.67
N VAL A 351 5.44 -2.89 0.92
CA VAL A 351 6.10 -1.59 1.04
C VAL A 351 5.28 -0.57 0.26
N GLY A 352 4.27 0.00 0.92
CA GLY A 352 3.30 0.93 0.33
C GLY A 352 3.18 2.27 1.04
N CYS A 353 2.21 3.07 0.59
CA CYS A 353 1.92 4.39 1.15
C CYS A 353 1.15 4.30 2.48
N ALA A 354 1.02 5.43 3.17
CA ALA A 354 0.35 5.50 4.47
C ALA A 354 -1.16 5.18 4.43
N GLU A 355 -1.82 5.14 3.28
CA GLU A 355 -3.23 4.71 3.20
C GLU A 355 -3.43 3.36 2.53
N GLY A 356 -2.60 3.04 1.55
CA GLY A 356 -2.65 1.78 0.79
C GLY A 356 -1.81 0.66 1.40
N GLY A 357 -1.08 0.91 2.48
CA GLY A 357 -0.20 -0.05 3.12
C GLY A 357 -0.92 -1.19 3.85
N VAL A 358 -2.19 -1.00 4.24
CA VAL A 358 -3.01 -2.04 4.88
C VAL A 358 -3.95 -2.66 3.87
N VAL A 359 -3.82 -3.97 3.68
CA VAL A 359 -4.71 -4.76 2.83
C VAL A 359 -5.52 -5.71 3.69
N ASP A 360 -6.83 -5.47 3.76
CA ASP A 360 -7.78 -6.28 4.54
C ASP A 360 -8.85 -6.96 3.68
N SER A 361 -8.46 -7.49 2.52
CA SER A 361 -9.35 -8.32 1.68
C SER A 361 -9.18 -9.82 1.96
N LYS A 362 -10.29 -10.57 1.86
CA LYS A 362 -10.32 -12.03 1.95
C LYS A 362 -9.95 -12.71 0.62
N ASP A 363 -9.84 -11.96 -0.46
CA ASP A 363 -9.59 -12.48 -1.81
C ASP A 363 -8.14 -12.92 -2.00
N PHE A 364 -7.24 -12.43 -1.15
CA PHE A 364 -5.83 -12.80 -1.17
C PHE A 364 -5.60 -14.12 -0.43
N LEU A 365 -5.09 -15.13 -1.15
CA LEU A 365 -4.82 -16.47 -0.62
C LEU A 365 -3.72 -16.50 0.45
N ARG A 366 -2.82 -15.52 0.42
CA ARG A 366 -1.69 -15.39 1.35
C ARG A 366 -1.78 -14.08 2.11
N PRO A 367 -1.36 -14.04 3.37
CA PRO A 367 -1.38 -12.82 4.17
C PRO A 367 -0.47 -11.76 3.55
N ILE A 368 -0.97 -10.52 3.54
CA ILE A 368 -0.20 -9.33 3.19
C ILE A 368 -0.03 -8.53 4.49
N ILE A 369 1.22 -8.35 4.91
CA ILE A 369 1.62 -7.65 6.12
C ILE A 369 2.38 -6.37 5.79
N THR A 370 2.51 -5.49 6.78
CA THR A 370 3.29 -4.24 6.66
C THR A 370 4.77 -4.48 6.95
N PRO A 371 5.67 -3.55 6.56
CA PRO A 371 7.09 -3.62 6.93
C PRO A 371 7.30 -3.66 8.44
N TRP A 372 6.50 -2.91 9.20
CA TRP A 372 6.57 -2.91 10.66
C TRP A 372 6.18 -4.28 11.25
N GLU A 373 5.12 -4.90 10.72
CA GLU A 373 4.70 -6.26 11.12
C GLU A 373 5.78 -7.30 10.79
N LEU A 374 6.48 -7.16 9.66
CA LEU A 374 7.61 -8.05 9.33
C LEU A 374 8.72 -7.91 10.36
N GLU A 375 9.13 -6.68 10.68
CA GLU A 375 10.17 -6.40 11.66
C GLU A 375 9.84 -6.96 13.05
N LEU A 376 8.57 -6.93 13.42
CA LEU A 376 8.10 -7.56 14.65
C LEU A 376 8.12 -9.09 14.56
N ALA A 377 7.71 -9.66 13.42
CA ALA A 377 7.78 -11.11 13.19
C ALA A 377 9.21 -11.65 13.24
N LEU A 378 10.20 -10.88 12.76
CA LEU A 378 11.61 -11.30 12.78
C LEU A 378 12.21 -11.33 14.20
N GLN A 379 11.56 -10.72 15.20
CA GLN A 379 11.96 -10.83 16.61
C GLN A 379 11.62 -12.20 17.22
N GLY A 380 10.80 -13.01 16.53
CA GLY A 380 10.46 -14.36 16.97
C GLY A 380 9.32 -14.41 18.00
N PRO A 381 9.15 -15.53 18.71
CA PRO A 381 7.98 -15.79 19.55
C PRO A 381 7.91 -14.92 20.82
N GLU A 382 9.03 -14.34 21.26
CA GLU A 382 9.10 -13.45 22.42
C GLU A 382 8.66 -12.01 22.10
N HIS A 383 8.30 -11.72 20.84
CA HIS A 383 7.82 -10.40 20.48
C HIS A 383 6.59 -10.00 21.30
N VAL A 384 6.52 -8.73 21.68
CA VAL A 384 5.34 -8.16 22.34
C VAL A 384 4.57 -7.36 21.31
N TRP A 385 3.35 -7.80 21.00
CA TRP A 385 2.42 -7.02 20.18
C TRP A 385 1.96 -5.78 20.95
N VAL A 386 2.52 -4.62 20.60
CA VAL A 386 2.14 -3.32 21.16
C VAL A 386 1.45 -2.51 20.05
N PRO A 387 0.10 -2.44 20.02
CA PRO A 387 -0.64 -1.70 18.99
C PRO A 387 -0.23 -0.23 18.85
N GLU A 388 0.17 0.42 19.94
CA GLU A 388 0.57 1.84 19.99
C GLU A 388 1.75 2.19 19.08
N LYS A 389 2.63 1.20 18.83
CA LYS A 389 3.82 1.39 18.01
C LYS A 389 3.58 1.05 16.54
N TRP A 390 2.39 0.56 16.21
CA TRP A 390 2.06 0.19 14.84
C TRP A 390 2.08 1.44 13.96
N THR A 391 2.80 1.37 12.85
CA THR A 391 2.95 2.51 11.94
C THR A 391 3.12 2.07 10.50
N LEU A 392 2.63 2.90 9.58
CA LEU A 392 2.89 2.79 8.14
C LEU A 392 3.96 3.78 7.66
N ASP A 393 4.49 4.62 8.54
CA ASP A 393 5.56 5.54 8.18
C ASP A 393 6.86 4.76 7.95
N LEU A 394 7.18 4.54 6.68
CA LEU A 394 8.39 3.85 6.24
C LEU A 394 9.67 4.47 6.83
N GLY A 395 9.69 5.79 7.05
CA GLY A 395 10.83 6.49 7.63
C GLY A 395 11.03 6.20 9.12
N THR A 396 9.95 5.93 9.85
CA THR A 396 10.01 5.52 11.26
C THR A 396 10.41 4.05 11.38
N VAL A 397 9.81 3.17 10.56
CA VAL A 397 10.18 1.74 10.52
C VAL A 397 11.67 1.55 10.19
N LEU A 398 12.19 2.33 9.24
CA LEU A 398 13.62 2.29 8.88
C LEU A 398 14.53 2.67 10.05
N LYS A 399 14.18 3.73 10.81
CA LYS A 399 14.98 4.14 11.99
C LYS A 399 14.93 3.07 13.07
N ASP A 400 13.76 2.54 13.37
CA ASP A 400 13.59 1.48 14.37
C ASP A 400 14.38 0.21 14.00
N ALA A 401 14.46 -0.11 12.70
CA ALA A 401 15.31 -1.20 12.21
C ALA A 401 16.80 -0.88 12.43
N GLN A 402 17.26 0.32 12.06
CA GLN A 402 18.65 0.75 12.24
C GLN A 402 19.08 0.77 13.71
N GLU A 403 18.25 1.31 14.60
CA GLU A 403 18.55 1.35 16.04
C GLU A 403 18.64 -0.06 16.65
N ARG A 404 17.83 -1.00 16.16
CA ARG A 404 17.90 -2.40 16.60
C ARG A 404 19.18 -3.11 16.14
N GLU A 405 19.67 -2.79 14.95
CA GLU A 405 20.95 -3.36 14.48
C GLU A 405 22.10 -2.97 15.38
N VAL A 406 22.17 -1.68 15.75
CA VAL A 406 23.20 -1.17 16.66
C VAL A 406 23.12 -1.87 18.02
N LYS A 407 21.91 -2.17 18.53
CA LYS A 407 21.73 -2.92 19.78
C LYS A 407 22.19 -4.38 19.66
N ASN A 408 21.85 -5.06 18.56
CA ASN A 408 22.25 -6.45 18.34
C ASN A 408 23.76 -6.61 18.08
N GLU A 409 24.42 -5.62 17.50
CA GLU A 409 25.89 -5.62 17.34
C GLU A 409 26.63 -5.45 18.67
N GLN A 410 26.00 -4.78 19.66
CA GLN A 410 26.59 -4.55 20.98
C GLN A 410 26.42 -5.74 21.94
N ASP A 411 25.46 -6.63 21.68
CA ASP A 411 25.16 -7.80 22.51
C ASP A 411 25.10 -9.10 21.66
N PRO A 412 26.26 -9.66 21.24
CA PRO A 412 26.31 -10.82 20.33
C PRO A 412 25.89 -12.14 21.00
N SER A 413 25.42 -12.11 22.25
CA SER A 413 25.17 -13.29 23.10
C SER A 413 23.91 -14.10 22.73
N THR A 414 23.17 -13.73 21.68
CA THR A 414 21.86 -14.33 21.35
C THR A 414 21.79 -15.10 20.02
N THR A 415 22.92 -15.43 19.37
CA THR A 415 22.89 -16.03 18.02
C THR A 415 23.31 -17.49 17.89
N ASP A 416 23.27 -18.27 18.98
CA ASP A 416 23.36 -19.74 18.94
C ASP A 416 22.05 -20.35 19.46
N SER A 417 20.94 -20.13 18.74
CA SER A 417 19.72 -20.92 18.96
C SER A 417 19.83 -22.19 18.12
N ASP A 418 19.75 -23.37 18.75
CA ASP A 418 19.82 -24.70 18.11
C ASP A 418 19.11 -24.71 16.74
N ASP A 419 19.91 -24.94 15.70
CA ASP A 419 19.55 -24.65 14.31
C ASP A 419 18.38 -25.51 13.78
N ASP A 420 18.13 -26.65 14.44
CA ASP A 420 17.08 -27.65 14.13
C ASP A 420 15.92 -27.68 15.14
N SER A 421 15.75 -26.64 15.94
CA SER A 421 14.68 -26.58 16.94
C SER A 421 13.28 -26.66 16.29
N LEU A 422 12.45 -27.58 16.82
CA LEU A 422 11.05 -27.73 16.46
C LEU A 422 10.27 -26.52 16.97
N GLU A 423 9.57 -25.83 16.06
CA GLU A 423 8.70 -24.72 16.41
C GLU A 423 7.25 -25.19 16.37
N PHE A 424 6.42 -24.73 17.30
CA PHE A 424 4.98 -24.98 17.26
C PHE A 424 4.30 -23.84 16.50
N SER A 425 3.64 -24.14 15.38
CA SER A 425 2.83 -23.13 14.70
C SER A 425 1.44 -23.06 15.33
N LEU A 426 1.10 -21.90 15.88
CA LEU A 426 -0.22 -21.62 16.45
C LEU A 426 -1.36 -21.65 15.41
N ILE A 427 -1.02 -21.57 14.12
CA ILE A 427 -2.01 -21.52 13.03
C ILE A 427 -2.38 -22.91 12.54
N THR A 428 -1.38 -23.76 12.29
CA THR A 428 -1.62 -25.15 11.87
C THR A 428 -1.86 -26.07 13.07
N GLY A 429 -1.48 -25.65 14.28
CA GLY A 429 -1.52 -26.49 15.48
C GLY A 429 -0.51 -27.64 15.46
N THR A 430 0.51 -27.56 14.60
CA THR A 430 1.49 -28.62 14.37
C THR A 430 2.91 -28.15 14.68
N LEU A 431 3.74 -29.12 15.10
CA LEU A 431 5.19 -28.92 15.16
C LEU A 431 5.76 -28.89 13.74
N ARG A 432 6.68 -27.98 13.51
CA ARG A 432 7.34 -27.78 12.23
C ARG A 432 8.84 -27.57 12.42
N THR A 433 9.59 -27.87 11.38
CA THR A 433 11.01 -27.51 11.26
C THR A 433 11.13 -26.29 10.34
N LYS A 434 11.96 -25.30 10.73
CA LYS A 434 12.17 -24.09 9.94
C LYS A 434 12.92 -24.42 8.66
N LYS A 435 12.39 -24.05 7.49
CA LYS A 435 13.12 -24.15 6.23
C LYS A 435 14.08 -22.97 6.10
N ARG A 436 15.38 -23.24 6.13
CA ARG A 436 16.42 -22.21 6.02
C ARG A 436 16.98 -22.18 4.61
N PHE A 437 17.14 -20.98 4.06
CA PHE A 437 17.70 -20.78 2.72
C PHE A 437 19.06 -20.09 2.85
N ALA A 438 20.14 -20.86 2.73
CA ALA A 438 21.49 -20.30 2.72
C ALA A 438 21.73 -19.45 1.47
N THR A 439 22.39 -18.32 1.63
CA THR A 439 22.81 -17.46 0.51
C THR A 439 24.33 -17.49 0.40
N GLY A 440 24.84 -18.46 -0.35
CA GLY A 440 26.27 -18.61 -0.60
C GLY A 440 26.55 -19.00 -2.04
N ASN A 441 27.23 -18.10 -2.77
CA ASN A 441 28.14 -18.46 -3.85
C ASN A 441 29.05 -19.58 -3.30
N GLY A 442 29.17 -20.69 -4.03
CA GLY A 442 29.80 -21.96 -3.61
C GLY A 442 30.68 -21.92 -2.36
N GLY A 443 30.22 -22.52 -1.27
CA GLY A 443 31.02 -22.68 -0.06
C GLY A 443 30.26 -23.34 1.08
N GLN A 444 30.54 -24.63 1.27
CA GLN A 444 30.26 -25.46 2.46
C GLN A 444 28.79 -25.62 2.87
N ALA A 445 28.16 -26.64 2.27
CA ALA A 445 27.12 -27.40 2.94
C ALA A 445 27.78 -28.34 3.95
N SER A 446 27.57 -28.13 5.25
CA SER A 446 27.79 -29.13 6.29
C SER A 446 26.43 -29.61 6.80
N ASP A 447 26.20 -30.90 6.58
CA ASP A 447 25.34 -31.81 7.33
C ASP A 447 23.85 -31.50 7.43
N SER A 448 23.12 -31.87 6.37
CA SER A 448 21.69 -32.21 6.45
C SER A 448 21.37 -33.36 5.48
N ASN A 449 22.16 -34.43 5.54
CA ASN A 449 22.19 -35.46 4.49
C ASN A 449 21.19 -36.63 4.66
N ASN A 450 20.28 -36.63 5.64
CA ASN A 450 19.57 -37.86 6.02
C ASN A 450 18.04 -37.90 5.84
N LEU A 451 17.37 -36.95 5.18
CA LEU A 451 15.90 -36.99 5.08
C LEU A 451 15.27 -36.82 3.69
N LEU A 452 16.05 -36.66 2.60
CA LEU A 452 15.46 -36.38 1.27
C LEU A 452 16.22 -37.04 0.10
N GLU A 453 16.82 -38.22 0.30
CA GLU A 453 17.55 -38.91 -0.78
C GLU A 453 16.64 -39.39 -1.94
N ASP A 454 15.31 -39.43 -1.77
CA ASP A 454 14.47 -40.17 -2.72
C ASP A 454 13.62 -39.32 -3.69
N ARG A 455 13.70 -37.98 -3.68
CA ARG A 455 12.71 -37.15 -4.44
C ARG A 455 13.20 -35.93 -5.21
N VAL A 456 14.50 -35.63 -5.28
CA VAL A 456 14.98 -34.46 -6.06
C VAL A 456 16.00 -34.91 -7.11
N ARG A 457 15.53 -35.10 -8.34
CA ARG A 457 16.36 -35.19 -9.53
C ARG A 457 16.22 -33.90 -10.34
N ASP A 458 16.97 -32.83 -10.01
CA ASP A 458 17.42 -31.94 -11.08
C ASP A 458 18.62 -31.02 -10.75
N LEU A 459 19.37 -30.73 -11.82
CA LEU A 459 20.50 -29.81 -12.05
C LEU A 459 21.59 -29.70 -10.95
N THR A 460 22.54 -30.62 -11.00
CA THR A 460 23.85 -30.47 -10.34
C THR A 460 24.78 -29.57 -11.16
N LEU A 461 25.15 -28.39 -10.64
CA LEU A 461 26.29 -27.65 -11.17
C LEU A 461 27.58 -28.40 -10.78
N ARG A 462 28.29 -28.91 -11.80
CA ARG A 462 29.63 -29.47 -11.62
C ARG A 462 30.62 -28.32 -11.50
N ASN A 463 31.11 -28.05 -10.29
CA ASN A 463 32.27 -27.19 -10.12
C ASN A 463 33.53 -27.92 -10.64
N GLN A 464 34.55 -27.18 -11.10
CA GLN A 464 35.83 -27.72 -11.60
C GLN A 464 36.55 -28.61 -10.57
N ASN A 465 36.16 -28.54 -9.30
CA ASN A 465 36.72 -29.31 -8.18
C ASN A 465 35.89 -30.57 -7.80
N PHE A 466 34.98 -31.06 -8.67
CA PHE A 466 34.14 -32.24 -8.42
C PHE A 466 33.24 -32.16 -7.16
N SER A 467 33.07 -30.99 -6.55
CA SER A 467 32.11 -30.79 -5.45
C SER A 467 30.68 -30.66 -6.00
N LEU A 468 29.80 -31.56 -5.53
CA LEU A 468 28.37 -31.52 -5.80
C LEU A 468 27.77 -30.30 -5.07
N SER A 469 27.40 -29.27 -5.83
CA SER A 469 26.68 -28.11 -5.30
C SER A 469 25.19 -28.31 -5.57
N LYS A 470 24.41 -28.62 -4.53
CA LYS A 470 22.94 -28.75 -4.62
C LYS A 470 22.33 -27.34 -4.55
N LEU A 471 21.70 -26.90 -5.63
CA LEU A 471 20.95 -25.64 -5.66
C LEU A 471 19.54 -25.91 -5.12
N GLU A 472 19.35 -25.76 -3.81
CA GLU A 472 18.02 -25.80 -3.21
C GLU A 472 17.32 -24.44 -3.42
N SER A 473 16.46 -24.37 -4.45
CA SER A 473 15.59 -23.22 -4.67
C SER A 473 14.26 -23.40 -3.91
N ALA A 474 13.73 -22.34 -3.32
CA ALA A 474 12.41 -22.38 -2.68
C ALA A 474 11.32 -22.85 -3.66
N GLY A 475 11.41 -22.43 -4.93
CA GLY A 475 10.51 -22.88 -5.99
C GLY A 475 10.65 -24.38 -6.30
N SER A 476 11.86 -24.94 -6.31
CA SER A 476 12.03 -26.39 -6.54
C SER A 476 11.47 -27.22 -5.39
N THR A 477 11.69 -26.78 -4.15
CA THR A 477 11.11 -27.44 -2.97
C THR A 477 9.59 -27.35 -2.97
N PHE A 478 9.04 -26.20 -3.37
CA PHE A 478 7.60 -26.02 -3.50
C PHE A 478 7.00 -26.93 -4.59
N LEU A 479 7.59 -26.98 -5.78
CA LEU A 479 7.14 -27.87 -6.86
C LEU A 479 7.17 -29.34 -6.44
N ALA A 480 8.20 -29.78 -5.74
CA ALA A 480 8.30 -31.15 -5.21
C ALA A 480 7.22 -31.48 -4.16
N SER A 481 6.69 -30.47 -3.47
CA SER A 481 5.62 -30.63 -2.48
C SER A 481 4.21 -30.63 -3.08
N ARG A 482 4.04 -30.23 -4.35
CA ARG A 482 2.72 -30.23 -5.00
C ARG A 482 2.25 -31.65 -5.27
N GLU A 483 0.95 -31.88 -5.05
CA GLU A 483 0.28 -33.14 -5.42
C GLU A 483 0.28 -33.36 -6.94
N PHE A 484 0.10 -32.28 -7.70
CA PHE A 484 0.20 -32.30 -9.16
C PHE A 484 1.48 -31.60 -9.62
N GLN A 485 2.42 -32.38 -10.15
CA GLN A 485 3.73 -31.91 -10.63
C GLN A 485 3.78 -31.74 -12.16
N GLY A 486 2.61 -31.69 -12.82
CA GLY A 486 2.52 -31.60 -14.27
C GLY A 486 2.80 -32.92 -14.99
N LEU A 487 3.23 -32.83 -16.26
CA LEU A 487 3.58 -33.95 -17.14
C LEU A 487 4.95 -34.57 -16.80
N GLN A 488 5.20 -34.87 -15.53
CA GLN A 488 6.32 -35.74 -15.23
C GLN A 488 5.97 -37.15 -15.71
N PRO A 489 6.83 -37.80 -16.53
CA PRO A 489 6.58 -39.16 -16.97
C PRO A 489 6.64 -40.09 -15.75
N ARG A 490 5.47 -40.58 -15.31
CA ARG A 490 5.31 -41.54 -14.22
C ARG A 490 5.60 -42.96 -14.73
N TYR A 491 6.83 -43.18 -15.18
CA TYR A 491 7.27 -44.46 -15.76
C TYR A 491 6.94 -45.63 -14.85
N GLY A 492 6.09 -46.56 -15.32
CA GLY A 492 5.73 -47.78 -14.59
C GLY A 492 4.68 -47.63 -13.48
N MET A 493 4.16 -46.43 -13.24
CA MET A 493 3.11 -46.19 -12.24
C MET A 493 1.71 -46.06 -12.84
N ASP A 494 1.62 -45.63 -14.10
CA ASP A 494 0.37 -45.52 -14.84
C ASP A 494 0.28 -46.66 -15.85
N GLU A 495 -0.83 -47.41 -15.83
CA GLU A 495 -1.09 -48.41 -16.86
C GLU A 495 -1.17 -47.73 -18.24
N PRO A 496 -0.60 -48.33 -19.30
CA PRO A 496 -0.62 -47.73 -20.63
C PRO A 496 -2.08 -47.50 -21.05
N SER A 497 -2.42 -46.23 -21.33
CA SER A 497 -3.74 -45.88 -21.82
C SER A 497 -3.98 -46.55 -23.18
N VAL A 498 -5.20 -47.06 -23.37
CA VAL A 498 -5.63 -47.58 -24.67
C VAL A 498 -5.58 -46.43 -25.66
N LEU A 499 -4.80 -46.59 -26.73
CA LEU A 499 -4.70 -45.61 -27.81
C LEU A 499 -6.04 -45.54 -28.54
N GLU A 500 -6.78 -44.45 -28.31
CA GLU A 500 -7.96 -44.12 -29.09
C GLU A 500 -7.58 -43.25 -30.28
N GLN A 501 -8.21 -43.49 -31.43
CA GLN A 501 -8.02 -42.67 -32.61
C GLN A 501 -8.58 -41.27 -32.31
N GLY A 502 -7.70 -40.26 -32.24
CA GLY A 502 -8.10 -38.87 -32.04
C GLY A 502 -8.94 -38.35 -33.21
N ARG A 503 -9.78 -37.35 -32.94
CA ARG A 503 -10.61 -36.71 -33.97
C ARG A 503 -9.73 -36.07 -35.05
N SER A 504 -9.97 -36.40 -36.30
CA SER A 504 -9.32 -35.74 -37.44
C SER A 504 -10.06 -34.47 -37.83
N GLY A 505 -9.34 -33.40 -38.17
CA GLY A 505 -9.92 -32.13 -38.61
C GLY A 505 -9.26 -30.91 -37.97
N VAL A 506 -9.82 -29.74 -38.25
CA VAL A 506 -9.40 -28.46 -37.64
C VAL A 506 -10.42 -28.15 -36.53
N ALA A 507 -10.01 -27.45 -35.46
CA ALA A 507 -10.88 -27.12 -34.32
C ALA A 507 -12.20 -26.40 -34.68
N ARG A 508 -12.33 -25.87 -35.91
CA ARG A 508 -13.55 -25.27 -36.46
C ARG A 508 -14.58 -26.29 -36.99
N GLY A 509 -14.21 -27.57 -37.08
CA GLY A 509 -15.08 -28.67 -37.51
C GLY A 509 -14.28 -29.94 -37.67
N TYR A 510 -14.43 -30.87 -36.71
CA TYR A 510 -13.88 -32.21 -36.85
C TYR A 510 -14.66 -32.98 -37.91
N THR A 511 -13.99 -33.90 -38.62
CA THR A 511 -14.61 -34.67 -39.72
C THR A 511 -15.80 -35.51 -39.30
N GLU A 512 -15.99 -35.71 -38.00
CA GLU A 512 -17.08 -36.48 -37.38
C GLU A 512 -18.26 -35.61 -36.93
N GLU A 513 -18.13 -34.28 -36.91
CA GLU A 513 -19.20 -33.34 -36.58
C GLU A 513 -19.94 -32.97 -37.88
N LYS A 514 -21.01 -33.73 -38.19
CA LYS A 514 -21.94 -33.45 -39.29
C LYS A 514 -23.08 -32.53 -38.88
#